data_AF-A0A8T1P990-F1
#
_entry.id   AF-A0A8T1P990-F1
#
_cell.length_a   1.000
_cell.length_b   1.000
_cell.length_c   1.000
_cell.angle_alpha   90.00
_cell.angle_beta   90.00
_cell.angle_gamma   90.00
#
_symmetry.space_group_name_H-M   'P 1'
#
loop_
_entity.id
_entity.type
_entity.pdbx_description
1 polymer ?
#
loop_
_entity_poly.entity_id
_entity_poly.type
_entity_poly.pdbx_seq_one_letter_code
_entity_poly.pdbx_strand_id
1 'polypeptide(L)'
;MENSIGRGGIEENILAILDASETKETRDANDDRIAFLEAVRAASIVPESGIAPTNKMCAAVFRILRVGKSLELIMPSFQLLNELDKRYPRLYLSSSDRSKSSSSAPLELVLVKEAWSPFVADLGTSSSEKQVADKNSGGPFDSSGFHLLIQDLAEVARDANFKTLDMKFLGSMLVFQYLLNVLEGDMLPRKSGETMNWTLLRESLLNMLLGSRKSNYKVLVRDCLTVMCGLYQLQSTFSNDPMYVETSVAKPSDNYDPAVAVAFPEIGNNTCIAMQKLLTLIMELDMSKKEADMQGYTTRADGVRTPLVEVILDELTYNDEILSPFLQVFNDPKWKLEIILQYIWKYTPKPPVRTRRSNGSTDDATLSGALKCFSSTTSTKSIVKKIGIEVIQLLLAHAFKAHLFLSSGKCPALGDPDSKEDVRDNPLVEICENMISAFNSLRRIDENMEVLSFGKEALFTAATILSTKS
;
A
#
# COMPACT_ATOMS: atom_id res chain seq x y z
N MET A 1 13.63 -25.00 -34.80
CA MET A 1 12.32 -25.01 -35.48
C MET A 1 11.38 -26.14 -35.01
N GLU A 2 11.83 -27.11 -34.21
CA GLU A 2 10.95 -28.20 -33.70
C GLU A 2 10.16 -27.88 -32.41
N ASN A 3 10.52 -26.84 -31.65
CA ASN A 3 9.81 -26.49 -30.40
C ASN A 3 8.55 -25.62 -30.56
N SER A 4 8.26 -25.08 -31.74
CA SER A 4 7.09 -24.20 -31.93
C SER A 4 5.80 -24.96 -32.21
N ILE A 5 5.88 -26.15 -32.82
CA ILE A 5 4.71 -26.95 -33.21
C ILE A 5 4.06 -27.63 -31.99
N GLY A 6 4.85 -28.09 -31.02
CA GLY A 6 4.32 -28.66 -29.77
C GLY A 6 3.71 -27.62 -28.82
N ARG A 7 4.19 -26.37 -28.86
CA ARG A 7 3.73 -25.29 -27.97
C ARG A 7 2.35 -24.75 -28.38
N GLY A 8 2.09 -24.66 -29.68
CA GLY A 8 0.77 -24.26 -30.21
C GLY A 8 -0.32 -25.28 -29.90
N GLY A 9 -0.04 -26.58 -30.05
CA GLY A 9 -1.01 -27.63 -29.74
C GLY A 9 -1.39 -27.71 -28.26
N ILE A 10 -0.45 -27.46 -27.35
CA ILE A 10 -0.74 -27.42 -25.90
C ILE A 10 -1.60 -26.21 -25.55
N GLU A 11 -1.31 -25.04 -26.12
CA GLU A 11 -2.13 -23.83 -25.92
C GLU A 11 -3.56 -24.06 -26.40
N GLU A 12 -3.74 -24.56 -27.63
CA GLU A 12 -5.05 -24.83 -28.23
C GLU A 12 -5.85 -25.81 -27.37
N ASN A 13 -5.22 -26.90 -26.91
CA ASN A 13 -5.87 -27.91 -26.08
C ASN A 13 -6.32 -27.34 -24.72
N ILE A 14 -5.50 -26.50 -24.08
CA ILE A 14 -5.86 -25.91 -22.79
C ILE A 14 -6.96 -24.86 -22.96
N LEU A 15 -6.87 -24.00 -23.98
CA LEU A 15 -7.91 -22.98 -24.24
C LEU A 15 -9.26 -23.61 -24.65
N ALA A 16 -9.24 -24.74 -25.36
CA ALA A 16 -10.44 -25.46 -25.77
C ALA A 16 -11.31 -25.94 -24.58
N ILE A 17 -10.74 -26.04 -23.37
CA ILE A 17 -11.51 -26.35 -22.15
C ILE A 17 -12.57 -25.26 -21.89
N LEU A 18 -12.29 -23.99 -22.23
CA LEU A 18 -13.21 -22.87 -22.00
C LEU A 18 -14.22 -22.65 -23.14
N ASP A 19 -13.87 -23.02 -24.38
CA ASP A 19 -14.71 -22.81 -25.57
C ASP A 19 -16.06 -23.55 -25.50
N ALA A 20 -16.19 -24.57 -24.65
CA ALA A 20 -17.43 -25.32 -24.46
C ALA A 20 -18.50 -24.56 -23.65
N SER A 21 -18.15 -23.49 -22.92
CA SER A 21 -19.00 -22.96 -21.84
C SER A 21 -18.98 -21.44 -21.61
N GLU A 22 -18.41 -20.65 -22.53
CA GLU A 22 -18.13 -19.21 -22.33
C GLU A 22 -19.32 -18.32 -21.90
N THR A 23 -20.57 -18.73 -22.09
CA THR A 23 -21.75 -17.84 -21.92
C THR A 23 -22.79 -18.30 -20.91
N LYS A 24 -22.63 -19.48 -20.28
CA LYS A 24 -23.62 -20.02 -19.33
C LYS A 24 -23.07 -20.16 -17.93
N GLU A 25 -23.87 -19.78 -16.93
CA GLU A 25 -23.60 -19.97 -15.51
C GLU A 25 -24.15 -21.33 -15.07
N THR A 26 -23.62 -22.39 -15.66
CA THR A 26 -23.95 -23.78 -15.28
C THR A 26 -22.86 -24.37 -14.41
N ARG A 27 -23.20 -25.42 -13.66
CA ARG A 27 -22.22 -26.20 -12.90
C ARG A 27 -21.09 -26.69 -13.81
N ASP A 28 -21.45 -27.22 -14.97
CA ASP A 28 -20.49 -27.68 -15.99
C ASP A 28 -19.51 -26.57 -16.41
N ALA A 29 -19.98 -25.33 -16.56
CA ALA A 29 -19.12 -24.20 -16.92
C ALA A 29 -18.14 -23.81 -15.79
N ASN A 30 -18.49 -24.04 -14.53
CA ASN A 30 -17.58 -23.83 -13.41
C ASN A 30 -16.55 -24.96 -13.32
N ASP A 31 -16.98 -26.20 -13.54
CA ASP A 31 -16.09 -27.37 -13.57
C ASP A 31 -15.06 -27.24 -14.71
N ASP A 32 -15.48 -26.76 -15.90
CA ASP A 32 -14.59 -26.44 -17.02
C ASP A 32 -13.55 -25.37 -16.64
N ARG A 33 -13.99 -24.29 -15.98
CA ARG A 33 -13.08 -23.22 -15.52
C ARG A 33 -12.07 -23.75 -14.50
N ILE A 34 -12.49 -24.61 -13.57
CA ILE A 34 -11.59 -25.23 -12.59
C ILE A 34 -10.58 -26.13 -13.33
N ALA A 35 -11.04 -26.99 -14.23
CA ALA A 35 -10.18 -27.86 -15.03
C ALA A 35 -9.18 -27.06 -15.88
N PHE A 36 -9.62 -25.92 -16.44
CA PHE A 36 -8.74 -25.00 -17.15
C PHE A 36 -7.64 -24.44 -16.24
N LEU A 37 -7.98 -23.94 -15.04
CA LEU A 37 -6.99 -23.42 -14.09
C LEU A 37 -5.96 -24.50 -13.69
N GLU A 38 -6.43 -25.72 -13.45
CA GLU A 38 -5.56 -26.86 -13.14
C GLU A 38 -4.66 -27.23 -14.31
N ALA A 39 -5.17 -27.21 -15.54
CA ALA A 39 -4.38 -27.51 -16.75
C ALA A 39 -3.28 -26.46 -16.97
N VAL A 40 -3.58 -25.17 -16.80
CA VAL A 40 -2.57 -24.10 -16.85
C VAL A 40 -1.51 -24.32 -15.77
N ARG A 41 -1.91 -24.61 -14.53
CA ARG A 41 -0.97 -24.87 -13.42
C ARG A 41 -0.10 -26.10 -13.69
N ALA A 42 -0.69 -27.18 -14.21
CA ALA A 42 0.01 -28.42 -14.54
C ALA A 42 1.01 -28.26 -15.69
N ALA A 43 0.73 -27.39 -16.66
CA ALA A 43 1.65 -27.11 -17.76
C ALA A 43 2.77 -26.12 -17.39
N SER A 44 2.44 -25.09 -16.60
CA SER A 44 3.31 -23.94 -16.36
C SER A 44 3.98 -23.90 -15.00
N ILE A 45 3.40 -24.48 -13.94
CA ILE A 45 3.91 -24.35 -12.56
C ILE A 45 4.46 -25.67 -12.01
N VAL A 46 3.76 -26.79 -12.21
CA VAL A 46 4.16 -28.09 -11.63
C VAL A 46 5.50 -28.64 -12.16
N PRO A 47 5.79 -28.61 -13.47
CA PRO A 47 7.02 -29.21 -14.00
C PRO A 47 8.24 -28.34 -13.66
N GLU A 48 9.42 -28.93 -13.43
CA GLU A 48 10.66 -28.17 -13.19
C GLU A 48 11.04 -27.28 -14.40
N SER A 49 10.78 -27.75 -15.61
CA SER A 49 10.91 -27.00 -16.87
C SER A 49 9.54 -26.69 -17.47
N GLY A 50 8.67 -26.05 -16.68
CA GLY A 50 7.31 -25.68 -17.09
C GLY A 50 7.28 -24.74 -18.30
N ILE A 51 6.22 -24.84 -19.09
CA ILE A 51 6.03 -24.01 -20.28
C ILE A 51 5.42 -22.68 -19.86
N ALA A 52 6.09 -21.56 -20.17
CA ALA A 52 5.53 -20.23 -19.89
C ALA A 52 4.14 -20.08 -20.56
N PRO A 53 3.10 -19.68 -19.81
CA PRO A 53 1.74 -19.56 -20.34
C PRO A 53 1.70 -18.49 -21.43
N THR A 54 0.76 -18.64 -22.36
CA THR A 54 0.55 -17.60 -23.37
C THR A 54 -0.28 -16.44 -22.81
N ASN A 55 -0.23 -15.29 -23.47
CA ASN A 55 -1.02 -14.12 -23.07
C ASN A 55 -2.52 -14.42 -23.05
N LYS A 56 -3.00 -15.31 -23.94
CA LYS A 56 -4.41 -15.75 -23.95
C LYS A 56 -4.75 -16.57 -22.71
N MET A 57 -3.87 -17.50 -22.32
CA MET A 57 -4.06 -18.29 -21.10
C MET A 57 -4.09 -17.40 -19.87
N CYS A 58 -3.13 -16.48 -19.72
CA CYS A 58 -3.12 -15.52 -18.60
C CYS A 58 -4.35 -14.60 -18.61
N ALA A 59 -4.77 -14.13 -19.78
CA ALA A 59 -5.99 -13.32 -19.92
C ALA A 59 -7.24 -14.08 -19.47
N ALA A 60 -7.34 -15.37 -19.80
CA ALA A 60 -8.45 -16.21 -19.39
C ALA A 60 -8.45 -16.46 -17.87
N VAL A 61 -7.29 -16.76 -17.26
CA VAL A 61 -7.17 -16.88 -15.79
C VAL A 61 -7.59 -15.56 -15.12
N PHE A 62 -7.12 -14.42 -15.64
CA PHE A 62 -7.49 -13.10 -15.12
C PHE A 62 -8.98 -12.79 -15.27
N ARG A 63 -9.58 -13.18 -16.40
CA ARG A 63 -11.02 -13.05 -16.61
C ARG A 63 -11.80 -13.87 -15.57
N ILE A 64 -11.41 -15.11 -15.29
CA ILE A 64 -12.03 -15.95 -14.26
C ILE A 64 -11.93 -15.29 -12.88
N LEU A 65 -10.77 -14.70 -12.53
CA LEU A 65 -10.63 -13.92 -11.29
C LEU A 65 -11.62 -12.75 -11.23
N ARG A 66 -11.80 -12.01 -12.34
CA ARG A 66 -12.64 -10.80 -12.38
C ARG A 66 -14.13 -11.07 -12.35
N VAL A 67 -14.60 -12.14 -12.99
CA VAL A 67 -16.04 -12.41 -13.17
C VAL A 67 -16.53 -13.66 -12.44
N GLY A 68 -15.62 -14.40 -11.81
CA GLY A 68 -15.94 -15.59 -11.03
C GLY A 68 -16.90 -15.29 -9.88
N LYS A 69 -17.88 -16.18 -9.67
CA LYS A 69 -18.93 -16.04 -8.66
C LYS A 69 -18.84 -17.05 -7.52
N SER A 70 -17.72 -17.77 -7.41
CA SER A 70 -17.45 -18.70 -6.31
C SER A 70 -16.02 -18.57 -5.83
N LEU A 71 -15.80 -18.91 -4.56
CA LEU A 71 -14.46 -18.91 -3.95
C LEU A 71 -13.52 -19.89 -4.65
N GLU A 72 -14.05 -21.04 -5.09
CA GLU A 72 -13.36 -22.09 -5.85
C GLU A 72 -12.84 -21.61 -7.22
N LEU A 73 -13.37 -20.51 -7.75
CA LEU A 73 -12.87 -19.90 -8.99
C LEU A 73 -11.93 -18.73 -8.70
N ILE A 74 -12.33 -17.79 -7.86
CA ILE A 74 -11.58 -16.55 -7.66
C ILE A 74 -10.27 -16.80 -6.89
N MET A 75 -10.27 -17.70 -5.89
CA MET A 75 -9.08 -17.94 -5.08
C MET A 75 -7.99 -18.68 -5.86
N PRO A 76 -8.26 -19.81 -6.56
CA PRO A 76 -7.24 -20.46 -7.37
C PRO A 76 -6.76 -19.60 -8.54
N SER A 77 -7.64 -18.78 -9.14
CA SER A 77 -7.22 -17.83 -10.19
C SER A 77 -6.24 -16.78 -9.66
N PHE A 78 -6.53 -16.20 -8.48
CA PHE A 78 -5.63 -15.27 -7.80
C PHE A 78 -4.27 -15.92 -7.49
N GLN A 79 -4.27 -17.12 -6.92
CA GLN A 79 -3.04 -17.84 -6.59
C GLN A 79 -2.22 -18.16 -7.84
N LEU A 80 -2.87 -18.69 -8.88
CA LEU A 80 -2.21 -19.06 -10.13
C LEU A 80 -1.56 -17.85 -10.81
N LEU A 81 -2.23 -16.70 -10.86
CA LEU A 81 -1.64 -15.50 -11.46
C LEU A 81 -0.38 -15.04 -10.71
N ASN A 82 -0.40 -15.06 -9.37
CA ASN A 82 0.78 -14.71 -8.57
C ASN A 82 1.92 -15.73 -8.76
N GLU A 83 1.62 -17.02 -8.85
CA GLU A 83 2.60 -18.06 -9.16
C GLU A 83 3.24 -17.87 -10.54
N LEU A 84 2.41 -17.53 -11.54
CA LEU A 84 2.86 -17.27 -12.91
C LEU A 84 3.77 -16.04 -12.97
N ASP A 85 3.39 -14.92 -12.34
CA ASP A 85 4.22 -13.70 -12.32
C ASP A 85 5.53 -13.89 -11.53
N LYS A 86 5.54 -14.73 -10.50
CA LYS A 86 6.76 -15.09 -9.77
C LYS A 86 7.69 -15.96 -10.62
N ARG A 87 7.15 -16.92 -11.37
CA ARG A 87 7.95 -17.85 -12.19
C ARG A 87 8.41 -17.24 -13.50
N TYR A 88 7.58 -16.39 -14.10
CA TYR A 88 7.80 -15.77 -15.41
C TYR A 88 7.69 -14.24 -15.29
N PRO A 89 8.58 -13.58 -14.51
CA PRO A 89 8.48 -12.15 -14.27
C PRO A 89 8.69 -11.37 -15.58
N ARG A 90 7.86 -10.35 -15.77
CA ARG A 90 7.96 -9.44 -16.92
C ARG A 90 9.27 -8.65 -16.94
N LEU A 91 9.78 -8.36 -15.75
CA LEU A 91 10.93 -7.50 -15.52
C LEU A 91 11.83 -8.16 -14.49
N TYR A 92 13.10 -8.34 -14.83
CA TYR A 92 14.10 -8.91 -13.91
C TYR A 92 15.47 -8.29 -14.14
N LEU A 93 16.35 -8.44 -13.17
CA LEU A 93 17.75 -8.06 -13.28
C LEU A 93 18.56 -9.25 -13.78
N SER A 94 19.25 -9.10 -14.91
CA SER A 94 20.19 -10.11 -15.38
C SER A 94 21.50 -9.97 -14.60
N SER A 95 21.99 -11.07 -14.06
CA SER A 95 23.39 -11.15 -13.65
C SER A 95 24.22 -11.43 -14.90
N SER A 96 25.02 -10.46 -15.36
CA SER A 96 26.09 -10.76 -16.31
C SER A 96 26.90 -11.95 -15.79
N ASP A 97 27.17 -12.93 -16.66
CA ASP A 97 27.83 -14.19 -16.33
C ASP A 97 28.99 -14.01 -15.33
N ARG A 98 28.85 -14.57 -14.13
CA ARG A 98 29.91 -14.59 -13.09
C ARG A 98 31.16 -15.38 -13.50
N SER A 99 31.24 -15.87 -14.74
CA SER A 99 32.35 -16.70 -15.20
C SER A 99 33.52 -15.91 -15.80
N LYS A 100 33.37 -14.60 -16.09
CA LYS A 100 34.49 -13.74 -16.54
C LYS A 100 34.32 -12.29 -16.06
N SER A 101 35.22 -11.87 -15.18
CA SER A 101 35.51 -10.47 -14.77
C SER A 101 34.74 -9.89 -13.57
N SER A 102 35.54 -9.37 -12.62
CA SER A 102 35.28 -8.35 -11.58
C SER A 102 33.88 -8.26 -10.98
N SER A 103 33.80 -8.31 -9.64
CA SER A 103 32.61 -8.21 -8.78
C SER A 103 31.84 -6.89 -8.82
N SER A 104 31.88 -6.14 -9.93
CA SER A 104 31.29 -4.82 -10.12
C SER A 104 30.64 -4.62 -11.50
N ALA A 105 30.20 -5.70 -12.16
CA ALA A 105 29.42 -5.56 -13.39
C ALA A 105 27.99 -5.06 -13.04
N PRO A 106 27.50 -3.97 -13.67
CA PRO A 106 26.16 -3.46 -13.38
C PRO A 106 25.11 -4.49 -13.78
N LEU A 107 24.11 -4.69 -12.91
CA LEU A 107 22.93 -5.51 -13.21
C LEU A 107 22.15 -4.83 -14.34
N GLU A 108 21.87 -5.56 -15.42
CA GLU A 108 21.10 -5.03 -16.54
C GLU A 108 19.61 -5.36 -16.34
N LEU A 109 18.75 -4.35 -16.47
CA LEU A 109 17.32 -4.51 -16.35
C LEU A 109 16.75 -5.08 -17.66
N VAL A 110 16.17 -6.27 -17.62
CA VAL A 110 15.61 -6.95 -18.79
C VAL A 110 14.08 -6.91 -18.74
N LEU A 111 13.47 -6.28 -19.76
CA LEU A 111 12.03 -6.26 -19.98
C LEU A 111 11.62 -7.27 -21.05
N VAL A 112 10.79 -8.24 -20.67
CA VAL A 112 10.21 -9.23 -21.59
C VAL A 112 8.99 -8.60 -22.27
N LYS A 113 9.19 -8.05 -23.47
CA LYS A 113 8.15 -7.30 -24.21
C LYS A 113 6.86 -8.10 -24.47
N GLU A 114 6.98 -9.41 -24.64
CA GLU A 114 5.85 -10.29 -24.97
C GLU A 114 5.12 -10.82 -23.72
N ALA A 115 5.61 -10.50 -22.52
CA ALA A 115 5.02 -11.00 -21.29
C ALA A 115 3.65 -10.37 -21.01
N TRP A 116 2.75 -11.19 -20.45
CA TRP A 116 1.40 -10.80 -20.06
C TRP A 116 1.38 -9.57 -19.15
N SER A 117 0.35 -8.73 -19.29
CA SER A 117 0.10 -7.57 -18.44
C SER A 117 -1.39 -7.44 -18.17
N PRO A 118 -1.82 -7.33 -16.89
CA PRO A 118 -3.20 -6.98 -16.58
C PRO A 118 -3.49 -5.49 -16.80
N PHE A 119 -2.51 -4.70 -17.26
CA PHE A 119 -2.67 -3.29 -17.62
C PHE A 119 -2.55 -3.07 -19.12
N VAL A 120 -3.44 -2.24 -19.68
CA VAL A 120 -3.35 -1.72 -21.04
C VAL A 120 -2.29 -0.62 -21.06
N ALA A 121 -1.25 -0.77 -21.89
CA ALA A 121 -0.25 0.27 -22.09
C ALA A 121 -0.89 1.44 -22.87
N ASP A 122 -1.37 2.46 -22.16
CA ASP A 122 -1.97 3.66 -22.77
C ASP A 122 -0.83 4.57 -23.30
N LEU A 123 -0.19 4.13 -24.39
CA LEU A 123 0.80 4.91 -25.14
C LEU A 123 0.07 6.01 -25.93
N GLY A 124 -0.39 7.04 -25.22
CA GLY A 124 -0.62 8.41 -25.71
C GLY A 124 -1.43 8.61 -27.00
N THR A 125 -2.14 7.60 -27.51
CA THR A 125 -2.96 7.70 -28.71
C THR A 125 -4.38 7.92 -28.26
N SER A 126 -4.89 9.09 -28.62
CA SER A 126 -6.29 9.47 -28.48
C SER A 126 -7.19 8.46 -29.20
N SER A 127 -7.64 7.42 -28.52
CA SER A 127 -8.89 6.77 -28.88
C SER A 127 -10.00 7.49 -28.13
N SER A 128 -10.40 8.63 -28.70
CA SER A 128 -11.69 9.22 -28.39
C SER A 128 -12.79 8.19 -28.71
N GLU A 129 -13.78 8.11 -27.83
CA GLU A 129 -15.14 7.71 -28.19
C GLU A 129 -15.30 6.30 -28.78
N LYS A 130 -15.15 5.26 -27.95
CA LYS A 130 -15.95 4.00 -28.00
C LYS A 130 -15.48 3.02 -26.94
N GLN A 131 -15.80 3.28 -25.67
CA GLN A 131 -15.68 2.25 -24.62
C GLN A 131 -16.63 2.44 -23.44
N VAL A 132 -17.73 3.17 -23.65
CA VAL A 132 -18.85 3.23 -22.68
C VAL A 132 -19.62 1.89 -22.64
N ALA A 133 -19.34 0.97 -23.56
CA ALA A 133 -20.10 -0.26 -23.76
C ALA A 133 -19.54 -1.53 -23.10
N ASP A 134 -18.42 -1.48 -22.37
CA ASP A 134 -17.83 -2.72 -21.84
C ASP A 134 -17.31 -2.61 -20.40
N LYS A 135 -18.17 -2.09 -19.52
CA LYS A 135 -17.93 -2.08 -18.06
C LYS A 135 -17.81 -3.49 -17.45
N ASN A 136 -18.07 -4.55 -18.22
CA ASN A 136 -18.09 -5.95 -17.80
C ASN A 136 -17.06 -6.85 -18.54
N SER A 137 -16.08 -6.27 -19.25
CA SER A 137 -15.29 -7.03 -20.23
C SER A 137 -14.39 -8.14 -19.66
N GLY A 138 -14.17 -8.20 -18.33
CA GLY A 138 -13.24 -9.15 -17.71
C GLY A 138 -11.79 -9.04 -18.23
N GLY A 139 -11.48 -8.05 -19.06
CA GLY A 139 -10.18 -7.87 -19.72
C GLY A 139 -9.17 -7.09 -18.87
N PRO A 140 -8.02 -6.70 -19.45
CA PRO A 140 -7.04 -5.85 -18.78
C PRO A 140 -7.59 -4.49 -18.36
N PHE A 141 -6.95 -3.86 -17.37
CA PHE A 141 -7.28 -2.55 -16.83
C PHE A 141 -6.55 -1.42 -17.56
N ASP A 142 -7.29 -0.39 -17.95
CA ASP A 142 -6.71 0.93 -18.21
C ASP A 142 -6.66 1.76 -16.90
N SER A 143 -6.16 2.99 -16.97
CA SER A 143 -6.12 3.89 -15.81
C SER A 143 -7.51 4.17 -15.22
N SER A 144 -8.52 4.30 -16.07
CA SER A 144 -9.91 4.56 -15.65
C SER A 144 -10.50 3.36 -14.90
N GLY A 145 -10.29 2.14 -15.43
CA GLY A 145 -10.74 0.91 -14.81
C GLY A 145 -10.09 0.67 -13.46
N PHE A 146 -8.79 0.97 -13.31
CA PHE A 146 -8.08 0.83 -12.03
C PHE A 146 -8.68 1.78 -10.98
N HIS A 147 -9.00 3.01 -11.38
CA HIS A 147 -9.66 3.97 -10.52
C HIS A 147 -11.07 3.52 -10.12
N LEU A 148 -11.87 3.02 -11.08
CA LEU A 148 -13.21 2.50 -10.83
C LEU A 148 -13.19 1.31 -9.86
N LEU A 149 -12.21 0.40 -9.97
CA LEU A 149 -12.07 -0.71 -9.02
C LEU A 149 -11.92 -0.21 -7.58
N ILE A 150 -11.08 0.80 -7.36
CA ILE A 150 -10.86 1.37 -6.02
C ILE A 150 -12.10 2.13 -5.55
N GLN A 151 -12.77 2.85 -6.45
CA GLN A 151 -14.01 3.56 -6.14
C GLN A 151 -15.13 2.59 -5.72
N ASP A 152 -15.30 1.47 -6.44
CA ASP A 152 -16.26 0.43 -6.11
C ASP A 152 -15.96 -0.19 -4.74
N LEU A 153 -14.68 -0.44 -4.43
CA LEU A 153 -14.27 -0.90 -3.11
C LEU A 153 -14.58 0.13 -2.01
N ALA A 154 -14.35 1.42 -2.29
CA ALA A 154 -14.61 2.51 -1.36
C ALA A 154 -16.12 2.75 -1.13
N GLU A 155 -16.97 2.47 -2.12
CA GLU A 155 -18.42 2.54 -1.96
C GLU A 155 -18.92 1.51 -0.94
N VAL A 156 -18.47 0.26 -1.06
CA VAL A 156 -18.82 -0.79 -0.09
C VAL A 156 -18.21 -0.50 1.28
N ALA A 157 -16.96 -0.02 1.33
CA ALA A 157 -16.27 0.30 2.58
C ALA A 157 -16.91 1.46 3.38
N ARG A 158 -17.70 2.34 2.73
CA ARG A 158 -18.46 3.41 3.39
C ARG A 158 -19.75 2.94 4.03
N ASP A 159 -20.33 1.84 3.56
CA ASP A 159 -21.56 1.32 4.14
C ASP A 159 -21.23 0.68 5.49
N ALA A 160 -21.43 1.45 6.56
CA ALA A 160 -21.10 1.11 7.94
C ALA A 160 -21.71 -0.22 8.44
N ASN A 161 -22.67 -0.80 7.71
CA ASN A 161 -23.31 -2.05 8.10
C ASN A 161 -22.92 -3.26 7.24
N PHE A 162 -22.16 -3.07 6.14
CA PHE A 162 -21.75 -4.14 5.21
C PHE A 162 -22.82 -5.22 4.98
N LYS A 163 -24.09 -4.81 4.86
CA LYS A 163 -25.26 -5.70 4.95
C LYS A 163 -25.30 -6.76 3.84
N THR A 164 -24.50 -6.57 2.80
CA THR A 164 -24.33 -7.50 1.69
C THR A 164 -22.84 -7.57 1.33
N LEU A 165 -22.03 -8.20 2.19
CA LEU A 165 -20.75 -8.75 1.74
C LEU A 165 -21.07 -9.84 0.72
N ASP A 166 -20.71 -9.61 -0.53
CA ASP A 166 -20.96 -10.57 -1.61
C ASP A 166 -19.64 -11.06 -2.23
N MET A 167 -19.76 -12.11 -3.05
CA MET A 167 -18.60 -12.67 -3.74
C MET A 167 -17.95 -11.67 -4.71
N LYS A 168 -18.72 -10.71 -5.22
CA LYS A 168 -18.21 -9.67 -6.12
C LYS A 168 -17.23 -8.75 -5.39
N PHE A 169 -17.55 -8.32 -4.18
CA PHE A 169 -16.67 -7.51 -3.35
C PHE A 169 -15.37 -8.26 -3.01
N LEU A 170 -15.49 -9.54 -2.66
CA LEU A 170 -14.34 -10.42 -2.42
C LEU A 170 -13.43 -10.56 -3.65
N GLY A 171 -14.04 -10.78 -4.83
CA GLY A 171 -13.34 -10.82 -6.11
C GLY A 171 -12.62 -9.51 -6.42
N SER A 172 -13.28 -8.36 -6.25
CA SER A 172 -12.67 -7.04 -6.44
C SER A 172 -11.46 -6.80 -5.53
N MET A 173 -11.53 -7.26 -4.28
CA MET A 173 -10.41 -7.20 -3.33
C MET A 173 -9.21 -8.03 -3.81
N LEU A 174 -9.44 -9.27 -4.27
CA LEU A 174 -8.38 -10.13 -4.81
C LEU A 174 -7.79 -9.58 -6.13
N VAL A 175 -8.64 -9.03 -7.01
CA VAL A 175 -8.19 -8.34 -8.22
C VAL A 175 -7.28 -7.17 -7.85
N PHE A 176 -7.68 -6.33 -6.90
CA PHE A 176 -6.85 -5.21 -6.47
C PHE A 176 -5.49 -5.67 -5.92
N GLN A 177 -5.49 -6.69 -5.05
CA GLN A 177 -4.27 -7.27 -4.50
C GLN A 177 -3.33 -7.78 -5.62
N TYR A 178 -3.87 -8.49 -6.61
CA TYR A 178 -3.07 -8.98 -7.73
C TYR A 178 -2.50 -7.84 -8.57
N LEU A 179 -3.30 -6.84 -8.92
CA LEU A 179 -2.85 -5.67 -9.67
C LEU A 179 -1.70 -4.95 -8.97
N LEU A 180 -1.78 -4.83 -7.64
CA LEU A 180 -0.70 -4.24 -6.87
C LEU A 180 0.59 -5.06 -6.92
N ASN A 181 0.52 -6.38 -6.81
CA ASN A 181 1.70 -7.24 -6.93
C ASN A 181 2.39 -7.04 -8.28
N VAL A 182 1.64 -6.84 -9.35
CA VAL A 182 2.18 -6.51 -10.68
C VAL A 182 2.83 -5.11 -10.71
N LEU A 183 2.21 -4.11 -10.09
CA LEU A 183 2.79 -2.76 -10.00
C LEU A 183 4.10 -2.74 -9.22
N GLU A 184 4.15 -3.45 -8.11
CA GLU A 184 5.36 -3.61 -7.32
C GLU A 184 6.45 -4.36 -8.09
N GLY A 185 6.08 -5.51 -8.71
CA GLY A 185 7.00 -6.33 -9.49
C GLY A 185 7.61 -5.61 -10.69
N ASP A 186 6.93 -4.58 -11.22
CA ASP A 186 7.49 -3.70 -12.24
C ASP A 186 8.32 -2.54 -11.63
N MET A 187 7.87 -1.93 -10.54
CA MET A 187 8.54 -0.75 -9.97
C MET A 187 9.84 -1.09 -9.23
N LEU A 188 9.88 -2.15 -8.42
CA LEU A 188 11.03 -2.46 -7.56
C LEU A 188 12.31 -2.75 -8.37
N PRO A 189 12.29 -3.57 -9.44
CA PRO A 189 13.49 -3.80 -10.24
C PRO A 189 13.98 -2.54 -10.97
N ARG A 190 13.10 -1.56 -11.25
CA ARG A 190 13.49 -0.28 -11.86
C ARG A 190 14.20 0.65 -10.88
N LYS A 191 13.92 0.47 -9.58
CA LYS A 191 14.56 1.19 -8.49
C LYS A 191 15.91 0.59 -8.09
N SER A 192 16.12 -0.70 -8.32
CA SER A 192 17.37 -1.39 -7.95
C SER A 192 18.52 -1.05 -8.90
N GLY A 193 19.41 -0.20 -8.41
CA GLY A 193 20.69 0.18 -9.02
C GLY A 193 21.48 1.06 -8.05
N GLU A 194 22.81 1.10 -8.13
CA GLU A 194 23.65 1.93 -7.25
C GLU A 194 23.36 3.43 -7.39
N THR A 195 22.80 3.84 -8.53
CA THR A 195 22.32 5.19 -8.80
C THR A 195 20.87 5.16 -9.25
N MET A 196 20.05 6.01 -8.63
CA MET A 196 18.64 6.23 -8.93
C MET A 196 18.48 6.66 -10.40
N ASN A 197 17.92 5.80 -11.25
CA ASN A 197 17.66 6.12 -12.66
C ASN A 197 16.19 6.53 -12.86
N TRP A 198 15.93 7.83 -12.81
CA TRP A 198 14.59 8.39 -13.02
C TRP A 198 13.95 7.94 -14.34
N THR A 199 14.75 7.80 -15.40
CA THR A 199 14.24 7.38 -16.72
C THR A 199 13.55 6.02 -16.66
N LEU A 200 14.14 5.06 -15.94
CA LEU A 200 13.56 3.72 -15.78
C LEU A 200 12.29 3.74 -14.92
N LEU A 201 12.29 4.52 -13.83
CA LEU A 201 11.13 4.63 -12.93
C LEU A 201 9.98 5.42 -13.54
N ARG A 202 10.27 6.41 -14.40
CA ARG A 202 9.27 7.11 -15.20
C ARG A 202 8.49 6.17 -16.12
N GLU A 203 9.14 5.11 -16.61
CA GLU A 203 8.52 4.09 -17.45
C GLU A 203 7.80 2.98 -16.65
N SER A 204 7.77 3.09 -15.32
CA SER A 204 7.03 2.13 -14.50
C SER A 204 5.52 2.20 -14.75
N LEU A 205 4.85 1.06 -14.63
CA LEU A 205 3.40 0.95 -14.72
C LEU A 205 2.70 1.90 -13.75
N LEU A 206 3.23 2.01 -12.53
CA LEU A 206 2.69 2.91 -11.51
C LEU A 206 2.76 4.37 -11.98
N ASN A 207 3.92 4.83 -12.47
CA ASN A 207 4.04 6.21 -12.95
C ASN A 207 3.12 6.48 -14.14
N MET A 208 2.97 5.54 -15.07
CA MET A 208 2.05 5.66 -16.20
C MET A 208 0.59 5.74 -15.75
N LEU A 209 0.17 4.94 -14.77
CA LEU A 209 -1.20 4.97 -14.23
C LEU A 209 -1.52 6.30 -13.54
N LEU A 210 -0.56 6.85 -12.79
CA LEU A 210 -0.72 8.10 -12.05
C LEU A 210 -0.60 9.35 -12.94
N GLY A 211 0.15 9.25 -14.04
CA GLY A 211 0.32 10.33 -15.03
C GLY A 211 -0.87 10.49 -15.99
N SER A 212 -1.82 9.56 -15.96
CA SER A 212 -3.02 9.60 -16.78
C SER A 212 -3.89 10.82 -16.46
N ARG A 213 -4.30 11.56 -17.49
CA ARG A 213 -5.24 12.68 -17.35
C ARG A 213 -6.69 12.23 -17.14
N LYS A 214 -6.97 10.93 -17.32
CA LYS A 214 -8.31 10.36 -17.20
C LYS A 214 -8.70 10.09 -15.74
N SER A 215 -7.74 10.08 -14.81
CA SER A 215 -7.97 9.78 -13.39
C SER A 215 -7.92 11.05 -12.54
N ASN A 216 -8.84 11.15 -11.57
CA ASN A 216 -8.79 12.21 -10.56
C ASN A 216 -7.94 11.73 -9.39
N TYR A 217 -6.66 12.14 -9.38
CA TYR A 217 -5.69 11.69 -8.39
C TYR A 217 -6.11 11.97 -6.93
N LYS A 218 -6.74 13.12 -6.65
CA LYS A 218 -7.21 13.42 -5.29
C LYS A 218 -8.33 12.46 -4.85
N VAL A 219 -9.28 12.19 -5.74
CA VAL A 219 -10.37 11.23 -5.50
C VAL A 219 -9.81 9.83 -5.30
N LEU A 220 -8.82 9.42 -6.10
CA LEU A 220 -8.14 8.13 -5.94
C LEU A 220 -7.55 7.98 -4.53
N VAL A 221 -6.82 8.99 -4.05
CA VAL A 221 -6.21 8.95 -2.72
C VAL A 221 -7.27 8.88 -1.62
N ARG A 222 -8.32 9.71 -1.70
CA ARG A 222 -9.43 9.70 -0.74
C ARG A 222 -10.12 8.33 -0.71
N ASP A 223 -10.35 7.72 -1.86
CA ASP A 223 -11.01 6.42 -1.96
C ASP A 223 -10.10 5.31 -1.39
N CYS A 224 -8.78 5.36 -1.61
CA CYS A 224 -7.81 4.47 -0.94
C CYS A 224 -7.87 4.60 0.60
N LEU A 225 -7.89 5.83 1.12
CA LEU A 225 -7.99 6.07 2.57
C LEU A 225 -9.31 5.52 3.13
N THR A 226 -10.40 5.71 2.39
CA THR A 226 -11.73 5.20 2.73
C THR A 226 -11.74 3.67 2.82
N VAL A 227 -11.17 2.98 1.83
CA VAL A 227 -11.06 1.50 1.85
C VAL A 227 -10.26 1.03 3.05
N MET A 228 -9.06 1.59 3.28
CA MET A 228 -8.21 1.21 4.40
C MET A 228 -8.88 1.39 5.75
N CYS A 229 -9.49 2.57 5.98
CA CYS A 229 -10.12 2.89 7.25
C CYS A 229 -11.41 2.09 7.46
N GLY A 230 -12.23 1.92 6.41
CA GLY A 230 -13.48 1.16 6.48
C GLY A 230 -13.25 -0.33 6.74
N LEU A 231 -12.29 -0.94 6.04
CA LEU A 231 -11.94 -2.36 6.27
C LEU A 231 -11.42 -2.61 7.69
N TYR A 232 -10.68 -1.64 8.26
CA TYR A 232 -10.18 -1.75 9.63
C TYR A 232 -11.29 -1.65 10.69
N GLN A 233 -12.20 -0.70 10.54
CA GLN A 233 -13.36 -0.57 11.43
C GLN A 233 -14.22 -1.84 11.41
N LEU A 234 -14.34 -2.47 10.24
CA LEU A 234 -15.06 -3.72 10.11
C LEU A 234 -14.33 -4.88 10.83
N GLN A 235 -13.01 -4.98 10.69
CA GLN A 235 -12.22 -6.00 11.38
C GLN A 235 -12.23 -5.83 12.90
N SER A 236 -12.20 -4.60 13.41
CA SER A 236 -12.31 -4.35 14.85
C SER A 236 -13.69 -4.73 15.39
N THR A 237 -14.74 -4.60 14.57
CA THR A 237 -16.08 -5.08 14.89
C THR A 237 -16.12 -6.61 14.99
N PHE A 238 -15.47 -7.33 14.07
CA PHE A 238 -15.35 -8.80 14.14
C PHE A 238 -14.48 -9.29 15.30
N SER A 239 -13.47 -8.53 15.73
CA SER A 239 -12.53 -8.93 16.78
C SER A 239 -13.03 -8.68 18.21
N ASN A 240 -13.95 -7.74 18.40
CA ASN A 240 -14.38 -7.30 19.74
C ASN A 240 -15.67 -7.97 20.23
N ASP A 241 -16.26 -8.88 19.47
CA ASP A 241 -17.48 -9.58 19.88
C ASP A 241 -17.29 -11.11 19.90
N PRO A 242 -16.85 -11.70 21.03
CA PRO A 242 -16.91 -13.13 21.24
C PRO A 242 -18.33 -13.62 21.55
N MET A 243 -19.35 -12.75 21.53
CA MET A 243 -20.72 -13.04 21.98
C MET A 243 -21.77 -12.99 20.86
N TYR A 244 -21.38 -12.78 19.60
CA TYR A 244 -22.34 -12.74 18.49
C TYR A 244 -22.74 -14.10 17.91
N VAL A 245 -22.26 -15.21 18.48
CA VAL A 245 -22.69 -16.55 18.04
C VAL A 245 -23.96 -17.03 18.77
N GLU A 246 -24.38 -16.43 19.89
CA GLU A 246 -25.46 -17.04 20.69
C GLU A 246 -26.67 -16.19 21.11
N THR A 247 -26.73 -14.87 20.90
CA THR A 247 -27.95 -14.12 21.28
C THR A 247 -28.27 -12.92 20.39
N SER A 248 -28.53 -13.16 19.10
CA SER A 248 -29.56 -12.36 18.42
C SER A 248 -30.39 -13.25 17.50
N VAL A 249 -31.56 -13.66 17.98
CA VAL A 249 -32.64 -14.18 17.13
C VAL A 249 -33.28 -12.97 16.42
N ALA A 250 -32.48 -12.20 15.70
CA ALA A 250 -32.95 -11.45 14.55
C ALA A 250 -32.71 -12.38 13.37
N LYS A 251 -33.77 -12.70 12.61
CA LYS A 251 -33.67 -13.54 11.41
C LYS A 251 -32.42 -13.14 10.62
N PRO A 252 -31.48 -14.07 10.34
CA PRO A 252 -30.41 -13.75 9.40
C PRO A 252 -31.11 -13.29 8.12
N SER A 253 -30.76 -12.10 7.61
CA SER A 253 -31.19 -11.71 6.28
C SER A 253 -30.84 -12.85 5.33
N ASP A 254 -31.75 -13.23 4.43
CA ASP A 254 -31.66 -14.40 3.52
C ASP A 254 -30.45 -14.39 2.53
N ASN A 255 -29.44 -13.55 2.77
CA ASN A 255 -28.35 -13.19 1.86
C ASN A 255 -26.95 -13.32 2.48
N TYR A 256 -26.77 -14.11 3.55
CA TYR A 256 -25.45 -14.33 4.16
C TYR A 256 -24.78 -15.58 3.59
N ASP A 257 -23.77 -15.42 2.72
CA ASP A 257 -22.95 -16.53 2.22
C ASP A 257 -21.88 -16.90 3.27
N PRO A 258 -21.94 -18.09 3.89
CA PRO A 258 -20.98 -18.51 4.91
C PRO A 258 -19.54 -18.55 4.39
N ALA A 259 -19.32 -18.84 3.10
CA ALA A 259 -17.99 -18.89 2.51
C ALA A 259 -17.37 -17.48 2.43
N VAL A 260 -18.18 -16.47 2.10
CA VAL A 260 -17.74 -15.07 2.09
C VAL A 260 -17.40 -14.61 3.50
N ALA A 261 -18.23 -14.95 4.48
CA ALA A 261 -18.00 -14.59 5.88
C ALA A 261 -16.68 -15.14 6.45
N VAL A 262 -16.33 -16.38 6.10
CA VAL A 262 -15.09 -17.04 6.56
C VAL A 262 -13.87 -16.47 5.84
N ALA A 263 -13.96 -16.19 4.55
CA ALA A 263 -12.83 -15.70 3.76
C ALA A 263 -12.54 -14.20 3.96
N PHE A 264 -13.56 -13.43 4.36
CA PHE A 264 -13.49 -11.97 4.44
C PHE A 264 -12.39 -11.42 5.38
N PRO A 265 -12.21 -11.91 6.62
CA PRO A 265 -11.21 -11.33 7.53
C PRO A 265 -9.79 -11.35 6.96
N GLU A 266 -9.39 -12.46 6.33
CA GLU A 266 -8.07 -12.61 5.72
C GLU A 266 -7.94 -11.74 4.46
N ILE A 267 -8.90 -11.83 3.54
CA ILE A 267 -8.85 -11.10 2.27
C ILE A 267 -8.97 -9.59 2.50
N GLY A 268 -9.82 -9.16 3.44
CA GLY A 268 -9.94 -7.76 3.85
C GLY A 268 -8.64 -7.23 4.45
N ASN A 269 -7.97 -8.00 5.32
CA ASN A 269 -6.69 -7.59 5.89
C ASN A 269 -5.60 -7.48 4.81
N ASN A 270 -5.51 -8.47 3.92
CA ASN A 270 -4.55 -8.44 2.81
C ASN A 270 -4.83 -7.29 1.84
N THR A 271 -6.10 -6.93 1.62
CA THR A 271 -6.49 -5.76 0.82
C THR A 271 -6.06 -4.46 1.50
N CYS A 272 -6.23 -4.35 2.81
CA CYS A 272 -5.78 -3.21 3.58
C CYS A 272 -4.24 -3.05 3.51
N ILE A 273 -3.50 -4.14 3.66
CA ILE A 273 -2.03 -4.17 3.49
C ILE A 273 -1.66 -3.74 2.06
N ALA A 274 -2.37 -4.24 1.06
CA ALA A 274 -2.17 -3.86 -0.33
C ALA A 274 -2.40 -2.34 -0.54
N MET A 275 -3.47 -1.77 0.00
CA MET A 275 -3.72 -0.33 -0.10
C MET A 275 -2.60 0.50 0.55
N GLN A 276 -2.12 0.10 1.73
CA GLN A 276 -0.98 0.76 2.38
C GLN A 276 0.26 0.72 1.49
N LYS A 277 0.53 -0.44 0.90
CA LYS A 277 1.67 -0.66 0.01
C LYS A 277 1.56 0.15 -1.29
N LEU A 278 0.36 0.30 -1.85
CA LEU A 278 0.13 1.23 -2.97
C LEU A 278 0.52 2.66 -2.58
N LEU A 279 0.04 3.15 -1.43
CA LEU A 279 0.40 4.49 -0.95
C LEU A 279 1.92 4.62 -0.75
N THR A 280 2.57 3.62 -0.15
CA THR A 280 4.03 3.60 0.02
C THR A 280 4.75 3.68 -1.32
N LEU A 281 4.39 2.86 -2.32
CA LEU A 281 5.01 2.89 -3.65
C LEU A 281 4.86 4.27 -4.32
N ILE A 282 3.70 4.91 -4.19
CA ILE A 282 3.46 6.26 -4.72
C ILE A 282 4.34 7.30 -3.99
N MET A 283 4.45 7.24 -2.67
CA MET A 283 5.30 8.14 -1.89
C MET A 283 6.78 7.95 -2.21
N GLU A 284 7.22 6.71 -2.42
CA GLU A 284 8.58 6.40 -2.88
C GLU A 284 8.83 6.97 -4.29
N LEU A 285 7.88 6.83 -5.20
CA LEU A 285 7.95 7.44 -6.53
C LEU A 285 8.08 8.97 -6.45
N ASP A 286 7.32 9.61 -5.56
CA ASP A 286 7.40 11.06 -5.33
C ASP A 286 8.75 11.51 -4.80
N MET A 287 9.35 10.77 -3.87
CA MET A 287 10.71 11.05 -3.39
C MET A 287 11.76 10.86 -4.46
N SER A 288 11.65 9.77 -5.22
CA SER A 288 12.48 9.47 -6.37
C SER A 288 12.42 10.59 -7.42
N LYS A 289 11.22 11.10 -7.71
CA LYS A 289 11.02 12.22 -8.62
C LYS A 289 11.65 13.50 -8.08
N LYS A 290 11.43 13.82 -6.80
CA LYS A 290 11.99 15.00 -6.14
C LYS A 290 13.53 15.01 -6.15
N GLU A 291 14.15 13.86 -5.91
CA GLU A 291 15.61 13.72 -5.99
C GLU A 291 16.10 13.94 -7.43
N ALA A 292 15.42 13.34 -8.40
CA ALA A 292 15.71 13.54 -9.81
C ALA A 292 15.54 15.01 -10.24
N ASP A 293 14.50 15.70 -9.75
CA ASP A 293 14.25 17.13 -9.98
C ASP A 293 15.42 17.96 -9.44
N MET A 294 15.88 17.66 -8.22
CA MET A 294 17.02 18.35 -7.60
C MET A 294 18.33 18.16 -8.38
N GLN A 295 18.50 17.00 -9.02
CA GLN A 295 19.65 16.66 -9.85
C GLN A 295 19.51 17.08 -11.32
N GLY A 296 18.35 17.64 -11.72
CA GLY A 296 18.08 18.07 -13.09
C GLY A 296 17.83 16.91 -14.08
N TYR A 297 17.44 15.74 -13.59
CA TYR A 297 17.15 14.55 -14.42
C TYR A 297 15.69 14.44 -14.88
N THR A 298 14.85 15.40 -14.51
CA THR A 298 13.45 15.49 -14.96
C THR A 298 13.28 16.51 -16.08
N THR A 299 12.16 16.38 -16.77
CA THR A 299 11.77 17.19 -17.92
C THR A 299 10.35 17.70 -17.72
N ARG A 300 9.91 18.64 -18.57
CA ARG A 300 8.50 19.10 -18.56
C ARG A 300 7.48 17.99 -18.81
N ALA A 301 7.88 16.91 -19.49
CA ALA A 301 7.02 15.77 -19.77
C ALA A 301 6.66 14.97 -18.51
N ASP A 302 7.47 15.08 -17.45
CA ASP A 302 7.24 14.40 -16.16
C ASP A 302 6.08 15.01 -15.37
N GLY A 303 5.57 16.17 -15.79
CA GLY A 303 4.41 16.84 -15.22
C GLY A 303 4.61 17.34 -13.79
N VAL A 304 3.64 18.07 -13.26
CA VAL A 304 3.61 18.51 -11.86
C VAL A 304 2.39 17.86 -11.22
N ARG A 305 2.62 16.83 -10.40
CA ARG A 305 1.59 16.19 -9.58
C ARG A 305 1.83 16.58 -8.13
N THR A 306 0.77 16.90 -7.40
CA THR A 306 0.85 17.09 -5.95
C THR A 306 1.37 15.81 -5.30
N PRO A 307 2.45 15.88 -4.49
CA PRO A 307 2.97 14.73 -3.76
C PRO A 307 1.88 14.05 -2.92
N LEU A 308 1.93 12.72 -2.82
CA LEU A 308 0.90 11.96 -2.11
C LEU A 308 0.74 12.39 -0.65
N VAL A 309 1.86 12.67 0.04
CA VAL A 309 1.85 13.13 1.43
C VAL A 309 1.00 14.39 1.58
N GLU A 310 1.11 15.36 0.66
CA GLU A 310 0.31 16.58 0.71
C GLU A 310 -1.18 16.31 0.52
N VAL A 311 -1.54 15.39 -0.38
CA VAL A 311 -2.95 15.01 -0.60
C VAL A 311 -3.51 14.28 0.63
N ILE A 312 -2.75 13.36 1.23
CA ILE A 312 -3.15 12.69 2.46
C ILE A 312 -3.35 13.71 3.59
N LEU A 313 -2.41 14.65 3.77
CA LEU A 313 -2.51 15.68 4.79
C LEU A 313 -3.74 16.57 4.64
N ASP A 314 -4.09 16.93 3.40
CA ASP A 314 -5.31 17.67 3.12
C ASP A 314 -6.54 16.85 3.53
N GLU A 315 -6.65 15.59 3.11
CA GLU A 315 -7.78 14.72 3.49
C GLU A 315 -7.88 14.52 5.02
N LEU A 316 -6.76 14.25 5.70
CA LEU A 316 -6.72 14.09 7.16
C LEU A 316 -7.03 15.38 7.93
N THR A 317 -6.82 16.55 7.31
CA THR A 317 -7.12 17.84 7.94
C THR A 317 -8.60 18.20 7.85
N TYR A 318 -9.27 17.81 6.76
CA TYR A 318 -10.67 18.19 6.52
C TYR A 318 -11.66 17.10 6.96
N ASN A 319 -11.18 15.90 7.30
CA ASN A 319 -12.00 14.80 7.74
C ASN A 319 -11.44 14.19 9.05
N ASP A 320 -11.95 14.68 10.17
CA ASP A 320 -11.52 14.25 11.51
C ASP A 320 -11.83 12.76 11.78
N GLU A 321 -12.88 12.21 11.13
CA GLU A 321 -13.33 10.83 11.34
C GLU A 321 -12.31 9.79 10.83
N ILE A 322 -11.52 10.14 9.81
CA ILE A 322 -10.54 9.22 9.22
C ILE A 322 -9.16 9.32 9.87
N LEU A 323 -8.86 10.38 10.65
CA LEU A 323 -7.54 10.58 11.23
C LEU A 323 -7.15 9.44 12.17
N SER A 324 -8.04 9.08 13.09
CA SER A 324 -7.78 8.01 14.05
C SER A 324 -7.69 6.63 13.41
N PRO A 325 -8.66 6.21 12.56
CA PRO A 325 -8.53 4.98 11.78
C PRO A 325 -7.26 4.94 10.93
N PHE A 326 -6.91 6.02 10.24
CA PHE A 326 -5.70 6.09 9.43
C PHE A 326 -4.43 5.83 10.25
N LEU A 327 -4.29 6.51 11.40
CA LEU A 327 -3.14 6.33 12.28
C LEU A 327 -3.09 4.95 12.91
N GLN A 328 -4.20 4.24 13.05
CA GLN A 328 -4.20 2.86 13.55
C GLN A 328 -3.84 1.86 12.45
N VAL A 329 -4.27 2.11 11.22
CA VAL A 329 -4.12 1.19 10.08
C VAL A 329 -2.78 1.30 9.37
N PHE A 330 -2.34 2.53 9.09
CA PHE A 330 -1.18 2.75 8.24
C PHE A 330 0.11 2.43 9.01
N ASN A 331 0.79 1.36 8.61
CA ASN A 331 1.83 0.72 9.42
C ASN A 331 3.27 0.93 8.93
N ASP A 332 3.49 1.63 7.82
CA ASP A 332 4.84 1.99 7.40
C ASP A 332 5.42 3.06 8.35
N PRO A 333 6.43 2.73 9.18
CA PRO A 333 6.87 3.64 10.24
C PRO A 333 7.56 4.89 9.70
N LYS A 334 8.25 4.81 8.55
CA LYS A 334 8.93 5.96 7.94
C LYS A 334 7.91 6.97 7.44
N TRP A 335 6.96 6.51 6.64
CA TRP A 335 5.94 7.36 6.04
C TRP A 335 4.91 7.84 7.05
N LYS A 336 4.54 7.00 8.02
CA LYS A 336 3.65 7.38 9.12
C LYS A 336 4.25 8.51 9.94
N LEU A 337 5.54 8.40 10.28
CA LEU A 337 6.23 9.47 10.98
C LEU A 337 6.21 10.75 10.14
N GLU A 338 6.64 10.70 8.88
CA GLU A 338 6.65 11.86 7.97
C GLU A 338 5.29 12.58 7.91
N ILE A 339 4.20 11.83 7.71
CA ILE A 339 2.83 12.38 7.67
C ILE A 339 2.46 13.04 9.00
N ILE A 340 2.73 12.39 10.14
CA ILE A 340 2.42 12.97 11.45
C ILE A 340 3.21 14.25 11.69
N LEU A 341 4.51 14.26 11.34
CA LEU A 341 5.33 15.46 11.50
C LEU A 341 4.77 16.59 10.63
N GLN A 342 4.54 16.37 9.34
CA GLN A 342 3.96 17.43 8.51
C GLN A 342 2.58 17.90 8.99
N TYR A 343 1.75 17.00 9.54
CA TYR A 343 0.46 17.35 10.14
C TYR A 343 0.63 18.31 11.32
N ILE A 344 1.48 17.97 12.29
CA ILE A 344 1.73 18.84 13.46
C ILE A 344 2.27 20.20 12.96
N TRP A 345 3.13 20.23 11.94
CA TRP A 345 3.82 21.44 11.49
C TRP A 345 2.90 22.40 10.76
N LYS A 346 1.80 21.89 10.20
CA LYS A 346 0.71 22.71 9.65
C LYS A 346 0.10 23.62 10.73
N TYR A 347 0.13 23.20 11.99
CA TYR A 347 -0.50 23.91 13.11
C TYR A 347 0.48 24.59 14.07
N THR A 348 1.77 24.27 14.00
CA THR A 348 2.80 24.99 14.75
C THR A 348 3.13 26.33 14.10
N PRO A 349 3.45 27.38 14.87
CA PRO A 349 4.00 28.61 14.30
C PRO A 349 5.31 28.26 13.60
N LYS A 350 5.43 28.56 12.29
CA LYS A 350 6.72 28.45 11.60
C LYS A 350 7.75 29.27 12.38
N PRO A 351 8.96 28.74 12.64
CA PRO A 351 10.02 29.57 13.20
C PRO A 351 10.24 30.79 12.29
N PRO A 352 10.57 31.96 12.86
CA PRO A 352 10.75 33.19 12.09
C PRO A 352 11.73 32.95 10.93
N VAL A 353 11.32 33.38 9.73
CA VAL A 353 11.98 33.12 8.45
C VAL A 353 13.50 33.33 8.55
N ARG A 354 14.24 32.23 8.44
CA ARG A 354 15.70 32.22 8.41
C ARG A 354 16.15 32.86 7.09
N THR A 355 16.81 34.02 7.16
CA THR A 355 17.41 34.66 5.98
C THR A 355 18.54 33.78 5.43
N ARG A 356 18.79 33.93 4.12
CA ARG A 356 19.56 33.10 3.16
C ARG A 356 21.02 32.71 3.52
N ARG A 357 21.47 32.73 4.78
CA ARG A 357 22.89 32.57 5.15
C ARG A 357 23.24 31.59 6.27
N SER A 358 22.33 30.74 6.74
CA SER A 358 22.70 29.72 7.75
C SER A 358 22.43 28.30 7.28
N ASN A 359 23.50 27.57 6.95
CA ASN A 359 23.52 26.12 6.76
C ASN A 359 23.55 25.37 8.11
N GLY A 360 22.73 25.78 9.08
CA GLY A 360 22.67 25.14 10.41
C GLY A 360 21.48 24.17 10.54
N SER A 361 21.74 22.99 11.10
CA SER A 361 20.92 21.76 11.24
C SER A 361 19.41 21.80 10.96
N THR A 362 18.96 20.69 10.35
CA THR A 362 17.58 20.25 10.03
C THR A 362 16.76 19.79 11.26
N ASP A 363 17.06 20.26 12.48
CA ASP A 363 16.37 19.78 13.69
C ASP A 363 14.86 20.03 13.66
N ASP A 364 14.42 21.05 12.92
CA ASP A 364 13.02 21.40 12.74
C ASP A 364 12.19 20.30 12.07
N ALA A 365 12.78 19.41 11.27
CA ALA A 365 12.05 18.34 10.57
C ALA A 365 12.02 16.99 11.33
N THR A 366 12.45 16.98 12.59
CA THR A 366 12.60 15.75 13.40
C THR A 366 11.49 15.59 14.44
N LEU A 367 11.34 14.38 14.98
CA LEU A 367 10.46 14.14 16.13
C LEU A 367 10.86 14.98 17.35
N SER A 368 12.17 15.19 17.59
CA SER A 368 12.64 16.05 18.68
C SER A 368 12.15 17.50 18.48
N GLY A 369 12.23 18.03 17.25
CA GLY A 369 11.66 19.32 16.87
C GLY A 369 10.15 19.41 17.12
N ALA A 370 9.41 18.34 16.77
CA ALA A 370 7.97 18.20 17.07
C ALA A 370 7.68 18.42 18.55
N LEU A 371 8.36 17.63 19.38
CA LEU A 371 8.09 17.55 20.81
C LEU A 371 8.44 18.86 21.51
N LYS A 372 9.49 19.55 21.02
CA LYS A 372 9.85 20.90 21.48
C LYS A 372 8.73 21.92 21.27
N CYS A 373 7.85 21.76 20.27
CA CYS A 373 6.67 22.61 20.12
C CYS A 373 5.68 22.49 21.29
N PHE A 374 5.74 21.40 22.05
CA PHE A 374 4.91 21.11 23.21
C PHE A 374 5.64 21.32 24.55
N SER A 375 6.85 21.88 24.53
CA SER A 375 7.67 22.10 25.73
C SER A 375 7.21 23.29 26.60
N SER A 376 6.44 24.23 26.02
CA SER A 376 5.95 25.42 26.73
C SER A 376 4.42 25.44 26.78
N THR A 377 3.84 25.82 27.92
CA THR A 377 2.38 25.90 28.08
C THR A 377 1.73 26.83 27.05
N THR A 378 2.40 27.92 26.66
CA THR A 378 1.88 28.89 25.69
C THR A 378 1.79 28.32 24.27
N SER A 379 2.86 27.68 23.79
CA SER A 379 2.86 27.05 22.46
C SER A 379 1.89 25.87 22.41
N THR A 380 1.91 25.02 23.43
CA THR A 380 0.99 23.89 23.58
C THR A 380 -0.47 24.36 23.57
N LYS A 381 -0.80 25.42 24.31
CA LYS A 381 -2.17 25.99 24.34
C LYS A 381 -2.62 26.53 22.98
N SER A 382 -1.70 27.09 22.19
CA SER A 382 -1.99 27.55 20.82
C SER A 382 -2.35 26.38 19.89
N ILE A 383 -1.62 25.28 19.98
CA ILE A 383 -1.83 24.09 19.14
C ILE A 383 -3.10 23.35 19.56
N VAL A 384 -3.31 23.15 20.88
CA VAL A 384 -4.52 22.52 21.45
C VAL A 384 -5.79 23.23 20.98
N LYS A 385 -5.77 24.56 20.87
CA LYS A 385 -6.91 25.34 20.36
C LYS A 385 -7.23 25.07 18.88
N LYS A 386 -6.27 24.60 18.07
CA LYS A 386 -6.45 24.41 16.63
C LYS A 386 -6.94 23.01 16.27
N ILE A 387 -6.40 21.99 16.94
CA ILE A 387 -6.64 20.59 16.57
C ILE A 387 -7.18 19.73 17.72
N GLY A 388 -7.33 20.29 18.92
CA GLY A 388 -7.82 19.54 20.08
C GLY A 388 -6.75 18.71 20.78
N ILE A 389 -6.98 18.43 22.06
CA ILE A 389 -6.02 17.74 22.93
C ILE A 389 -5.93 16.24 22.61
N GLU A 390 -7.05 15.60 22.26
CA GLU A 390 -7.13 14.18 21.91
C GLU A 390 -6.34 13.85 20.65
N VAL A 391 -6.48 14.68 19.61
CA VAL A 391 -5.72 14.55 18.36
C VAL A 391 -4.22 14.69 18.61
N ILE A 392 -3.81 15.63 19.46
CA ILE A 392 -2.39 15.79 19.81
C ILE A 392 -1.86 14.53 20.52
N GLN A 393 -2.58 14.00 21.52
CA GLN A 393 -2.18 12.78 22.21
C GLN A 393 -1.99 11.62 21.22
N LEU A 394 -2.92 11.47 20.28
CA LEU A 394 -2.89 10.44 19.25
C LEU A 394 -1.67 10.60 18.32
N LEU A 395 -1.46 11.80 17.77
CA LEU A 395 -0.33 12.11 16.89
C LEU A 395 1.01 11.84 17.60
N LEU A 396 1.18 12.33 18.83
CA LEU A 396 2.41 12.15 19.60
C LEU A 396 2.68 10.66 19.90
N ALA A 397 1.65 9.91 20.31
CA ALA A 397 1.79 8.48 20.60
C ALA A 397 2.20 7.69 19.35
N HIS A 398 1.54 7.92 18.22
CA HIS A 398 1.87 7.22 16.97
C HIS A 398 3.22 7.64 16.39
N ALA A 399 3.61 8.93 16.52
CA ALA A 399 4.93 9.40 16.09
C ALA A 399 6.04 8.77 16.92
N PHE A 400 5.86 8.70 18.25
CA PHE A 400 6.80 8.04 19.15
C PHE A 400 6.94 6.56 18.82
N LYS A 401 5.82 5.84 18.65
CA LYS A 401 5.81 4.43 18.24
C LYS A 401 6.56 4.23 16.91
N ALA A 402 6.26 5.01 15.89
CA ALA A 402 6.94 4.94 14.59
C ALA A 402 8.46 5.21 14.71
N HIS A 403 8.85 6.20 15.52
CA HIS A 403 10.25 6.49 15.79
C HIS A 403 10.97 5.34 16.48
N LEU A 404 10.35 4.70 17.47
CA LEU A 404 10.93 3.52 18.13
C LEU A 404 11.20 2.38 17.15
N PHE A 405 10.25 2.08 16.25
CA PHE A 405 10.44 1.06 15.20
C PHE A 405 11.62 1.39 14.27
N LEU A 406 11.77 2.65 13.87
CA LEU A 406 12.89 3.09 13.03
C LEU A 406 14.24 3.02 13.75
N SER A 407 14.24 3.30 15.06
CA SER A 407 15.43 3.26 15.90
C SER A 407 15.85 1.82 16.25
N SER A 408 14.91 0.89 16.45
CA SER A 408 15.22 -0.53 16.70
C SER A 408 15.79 -1.26 15.48
N GLY A 409 15.46 -0.82 14.27
CA GLY A 409 16.01 -1.37 13.02
C GLY A 409 17.48 -0.98 12.77
N LYS A 410 18.01 0.01 13.49
CA LYS A 410 19.42 0.41 13.46
C LYS A 410 20.20 -0.26 14.60
N CYS A 411 20.28 -1.58 14.60
CA CYS A 411 21.24 -2.28 15.46
C CYS A 411 22.64 -2.08 14.87
N PRO A 412 23.64 -1.54 15.61
CA PRO A 412 25.03 -1.60 15.18
C PRO A 412 25.44 -3.06 15.19
N ALA A 413 25.77 -3.62 14.02
CA ALA A 413 26.53 -4.85 13.98
C ALA A 413 27.89 -4.58 14.66
N LEU A 414 28.11 -5.27 15.77
CA LEU A 414 29.41 -5.53 16.40
C LEU A 414 30.31 -4.29 16.59
N GLY A 415 29.99 -3.47 17.59
CA GLY A 415 30.89 -2.47 18.17
C GLY A 415 31.21 -2.82 19.62
N ASP A 416 32.49 -2.73 19.96
CA ASP A 416 33.15 -3.08 21.22
C ASP A 416 32.39 -2.67 22.51
N PRO A 417 32.32 -3.49 23.59
CA PRO A 417 31.54 -3.20 24.80
C PRO A 417 32.08 -2.06 25.68
N ASP A 418 33.15 -1.37 25.27
CA ASP A 418 33.94 -0.49 26.15
C ASP A 418 33.97 0.98 25.75
N SER A 419 33.13 1.43 24.80
CA SER A 419 32.95 2.87 24.59
C SER A 419 32.01 3.43 25.66
N LYS A 420 32.59 4.10 26.66
CA LYS A 420 31.87 5.07 27.51
C LYS A 420 31.38 6.23 26.64
N GLU A 421 30.29 6.02 25.89
CA GLU A 421 29.51 7.13 25.36
C GLU A 421 28.79 7.79 26.54
N ASP A 422 29.07 9.07 26.73
CA ASP A 422 28.36 9.93 27.67
C ASP A 422 26.84 9.71 27.54
N VAL A 423 26.18 9.43 28.66
CA VAL A 423 24.71 9.24 28.77
C VAL A 423 23.93 10.44 28.19
N ARG A 424 24.61 11.58 27.97
CA ARG A 424 24.06 12.85 27.48
C ARG A 424 23.82 12.91 25.98
N ASP A 425 24.40 12.01 25.18
CA ASP A 425 24.28 12.03 23.70
C ASP A 425 23.45 10.85 23.17
N ASN A 426 22.51 10.32 23.96
CA ASN A 426 21.58 9.31 23.44
C ASN A 426 20.32 9.98 22.90
N PRO A 427 20.14 10.10 21.56
CA PRO A 427 18.98 10.78 20.97
C PRO A 427 17.65 10.14 21.38
N LEU A 428 17.65 8.85 21.76
CA LEU A 428 16.45 8.17 22.26
C LEU A 428 16.07 8.61 23.68
N VAL A 429 17.04 8.89 24.54
CA VAL A 429 16.79 9.38 25.92
C VAL A 429 16.16 10.77 25.85
N GLU A 430 16.73 11.69 25.05
CA GLU A 430 16.18 13.02 24.84
C GLU A 430 14.73 12.96 24.32
N ILE A 431 14.44 12.06 23.36
CA ILE A 431 13.08 11.90 22.83
C ILE A 431 12.11 11.38 23.89
N CYS A 432 12.52 10.45 24.75
CA CYS A 432 11.67 9.94 25.84
C CYS A 432 11.37 11.04 26.88
N GLU A 433 12.37 11.84 27.26
CA GLU A 433 12.19 12.99 28.16
C GLU A 433 11.26 14.04 27.55
N ASN A 434 11.47 14.38 26.27
CA ASN A 434 10.64 15.32 25.53
C ASN A 434 9.19 14.82 25.39
N MET A 435 8.98 13.51 25.24
CA MET A 435 7.65 12.89 25.18
C MET A 435 6.90 13.04 26.51
N ILE A 436 7.55 12.74 27.64
CA ILE A 436 6.97 12.91 28.97
C ILE A 436 6.68 14.40 29.25
N SER A 437 7.62 15.28 28.89
CA SER A 437 7.46 16.73 29.02
C SER A 437 6.27 17.27 28.21
N ALA A 438 6.09 16.80 26.97
CA ALA A 438 4.96 17.17 26.12
C ALA A 438 3.60 16.80 26.77
N PHE A 439 3.45 15.57 27.28
CA PHE A 439 2.21 15.16 27.96
C PHE A 439 1.97 15.89 29.28
N ASN A 440 3.02 16.20 30.04
CA ASN A 440 2.90 17.05 31.22
C ASN A 440 2.41 18.46 30.87
N SER A 441 2.86 19.03 29.75
CA SER A 441 2.36 20.31 29.26
C SER A 441 0.90 20.25 28.83
N LEU A 442 0.44 19.14 28.23
CA LEU A 442 -0.97 18.93 27.91
C LEU A 442 -1.83 18.89 29.18
N ARG A 443 -1.40 18.14 30.20
CA ARG A 443 -2.08 18.08 31.51
C ARG A 443 -2.13 19.43 32.24
N ARG A 444 -1.13 20.29 32.05
CA ARG A 444 -1.15 21.66 32.62
C ARG A 444 -2.17 22.57 31.94
N ILE A 445 -2.57 22.28 30.70
CA ILE A 445 -3.60 23.05 29.98
C ILE A 445 -4.99 22.60 30.40
N ASP A 446 -5.15 21.29 30.61
CA ASP A 446 -6.37 20.68 31.08
C ASP A 446 -6.04 19.63 32.15
N GLU A 447 -6.25 20.00 33.41
CA GLU A 447 -5.97 19.13 34.56
C GLU A 447 -6.88 17.89 34.58
N ASN A 448 -8.06 17.98 33.95
CA ASN A 448 -9.02 16.88 33.84
C ASN A 448 -8.80 16.04 32.58
N MET A 449 -7.76 16.32 31.79
CA MET A 449 -7.44 15.57 30.57
C MET A 449 -7.29 14.07 30.88
N GLU A 450 -8.15 13.25 30.29
CA GLU A 450 -7.93 11.81 30.27
C GLU A 450 -6.80 11.48 29.28
N VAL A 451 -5.81 10.72 29.76
CA VAL A 451 -4.78 10.17 28.88
C VAL A 451 -5.37 8.98 28.13
N LEU A 452 -5.44 9.09 26.81
CA LEU A 452 -5.94 8.02 25.93
C LEU A 452 -5.08 6.75 26.07
N SER A 453 -5.63 5.58 25.72
CA SER A 453 -4.92 4.29 25.78
C SER A 453 -3.55 4.33 25.07
N PHE A 454 -3.51 4.88 23.86
CA PHE A 454 -2.27 5.05 23.09
C PHE A 454 -1.26 5.99 23.78
N GLY A 455 -1.75 7.05 24.43
CA GLY A 455 -0.92 7.97 25.21
C GLY A 455 -0.35 7.30 26.46
N LYS A 456 -1.16 6.47 27.15
CA LYS A 456 -0.72 5.67 28.30
C LYS A 456 0.38 4.69 27.91
N GLU A 457 0.19 3.96 26.80
CA GLU A 457 1.21 3.03 26.27
C GLU A 457 2.51 3.78 25.95
N ALA A 458 2.42 4.89 25.20
CA ALA A 458 3.60 5.66 24.82
C ALA A 458 4.38 6.22 26.03
N LEU A 459 3.67 6.75 27.04
CA LEU A 459 4.30 7.25 28.27
C LEU A 459 4.92 6.13 29.10
N PHE A 460 4.24 4.99 29.20
CA PHE A 460 4.78 3.83 29.90
C PHE A 460 6.08 3.33 29.24
N THR A 461 6.08 3.20 27.90
CA THR A 461 7.25 2.82 27.13
C THR A 461 8.40 3.83 27.30
N ALA A 462 8.12 5.14 27.21
CA ALA A 462 9.12 6.18 27.43
C ALA A 462 9.75 6.10 28.83
N ALA A 463 8.93 5.96 29.87
CA ALA A 463 9.40 5.83 31.25
C ALA A 463 10.25 4.56 31.47
N THR A 464 9.87 3.45 30.84
CA THR A 464 10.63 2.19 30.91
C THR A 464 12.00 2.31 30.23
N ILE A 465 12.07 2.96 29.07
CA ILE A 465 13.34 3.22 28.37
C ILE A 465 14.26 4.10 29.23
N LEU A 466 13.73 5.15 29.87
CA LEU A 466 14.51 5.99 30.77
C LEU A 466 15.00 5.22 32.01
N SER A 467 14.14 4.39 32.60
CA SER A 467 14.51 3.61 33.79
C SER A 467 15.55 2.53 33.52
N THR A 468 15.67 2.04 32.29
CA THR A 468 16.66 1.03 31.88
C THR A 468 18.00 1.63 31.45
N LYS A 469 18.02 2.95 31.16
CA LYS A 469 19.21 3.70 30.73
C LYS A 469 19.77 4.64 31.80
N SER A 470 19.02 4.88 32.88
CA SER A 470 19.50 5.53 34.11
C SER A 470 20.20 4.53 35.01
#